data_AF-A0A1Y1UTX0-F1
#
_entry.id   AF-A0A1Y1UTX0-F1
#
_cell.length_a   1.000
_cell.length_b   1.000
_cell.length_c   1.000
_cell.angle_alpha   90.00
_cell.angle_beta   90.00
_cell.angle_gamma   90.00
#
_symmetry.space_group_name_H-M   'P 1'
#
loop_
_entity.id
_entity.type
_entity.pdbx_description
1 polymer ?
#
loop_
_entity_poly.entity_id
_entity_poly.type
_entity_poly.pdbx_seq_one_letter_code
_entity_poly.pdbx_strand_id
1 'polypeptide(L)' 'TKTYYANNITTQKNPSIPTILSTDKCGSKSDGVYICKNNKCCSKYGYCGTSDAYCSTGCKPNYG' A
#
# COMPACT_ATOMS: atom_id res chain seq x y z
N THR A 1 2.98 -21.47 -16.13
CA THR A 1 3.75 -20.65 -15.16
C THR A 1 2.92 -19.43 -14.80
N LYS A 2 2.66 -19.19 -13.51
CA LYS A 2 1.78 -18.11 -13.05
C LYS A 2 2.45 -16.75 -13.31
N THR A 3 2.13 -16.12 -14.43
CA THR A 3 2.50 -14.76 -14.76
C THR A 3 1.66 -13.82 -13.91
N TYR A 4 2.26 -13.26 -12.86
CA TYR A 4 1.66 -12.15 -12.13
C TYR A 4 1.60 -10.95 -13.07
N TYR A 5 0.38 -10.47 -13.35
CA TYR A 5 0.12 -9.32 -14.20
C TYR A 5 0.93 -8.10 -13.76
N ALA A 6 1.73 -7.58 -14.69
CA ALA A 6 2.32 -6.26 -14.61
C ALA A 6 1.20 -5.22 -14.60
N ASN A 7 1.09 -4.45 -13.52
CA ASN A 7 0.23 -3.27 -13.48
C ASN A 7 1.12 -2.04 -13.68
N ASN A 8 1.21 -1.62 -14.93
CA ASN A 8 1.85 -0.38 -15.36
C ASN A 8 1.07 0.82 -14.80
N ILE A 9 1.62 1.51 -13.80
CA ILE A 9 1.23 2.89 -13.48
C ILE A 9 2.35 3.81 -13.99
N THR A 10 2.28 4.14 -15.27
CA THR A 10 3.03 5.26 -15.83
C THR A 10 2.31 6.57 -15.52
N THR A 11 2.79 7.33 -14.55
CA THR A 11 2.83 8.79 -14.65
C THR A 11 4.15 9.27 -14.05
N GLN A 12 5.01 9.82 -14.91
CA GLN A 12 6.23 10.50 -14.52
C GLN A 12 5.86 11.86 -13.89
N LYS A 13 6.54 12.30 -12.81
CA LYS A 13 7.29 13.57 -12.71
C LYS A 13 7.67 13.93 -11.26
N ASN A 14 8.98 14.18 -11.05
CA ASN A 14 9.64 14.86 -9.91
C ASN A 14 9.91 14.01 -8.64
N PRO A 15 11.15 14.01 -8.08
CA PRO A 15 11.82 12.86 -7.46
C PRO A 15 10.87 12.09 -6.53
N SER A 16 10.11 11.19 -7.13
CA SER A 16 8.90 10.66 -6.50
C SER A 16 9.34 9.44 -5.73
N ILE A 17 9.22 9.50 -4.40
CA ILE A 17 9.43 8.35 -3.53
C ILE A 17 8.66 7.16 -4.13
N PRO A 18 9.31 5.99 -4.35
CA PRO A 18 8.68 4.89 -5.05
C PRO A 18 7.42 4.44 -4.32
N THR A 19 6.30 4.35 -5.05
CA THR A 19 5.05 3.81 -4.51
C THR A 19 5.00 2.31 -4.75
N ILE A 20 4.97 1.53 -3.68
CA ILE A 20 5.13 0.08 -3.66
C ILE A 20 3.81 -0.55 -3.21
N LEU A 21 3.21 -1.35 -4.08
CA LEU A 21 2.02 -2.10 -3.74
C LEU A 21 2.42 -3.35 -2.92
N SER A 22 1.93 -3.46 -1.69
CA SER A 22 2.36 -4.44 -0.69
C SER A 22 1.21 -5.28 -0.14
N THR A 23 1.49 -6.54 0.20
CA THR A 23 0.53 -7.45 0.84
C THR A 23 0.45 -7.28 2.35
N ASP A 24 1.52 -6.77 2.97
CA ASP A 24 1.74 -6.87 4.41
C ASP A 24 1.94 -5.51 5.08
N LYS A 25 2.64 -4.58 4.42
CA LYS A 25 3.07 -3.30 5.03
C LYS A 25 2.45 -2.13 4.27
N CYS A 26 2.19 -1.03 4.97
CA CYS A 26 1.71 0.20 4.37
C CYS A 26 2.32 1.43 5.07
N GLY A 27 2.12 2.62 4.49
CA GLY A 27 2.66 3.88 5.02
C GLY A 27 3.92 4.36 4.30
N SER A 28 4.35 5.59 4.61
CA SER A 28 5.61 6.14 4.14
C SER A 28 6.77 5.61 4.98
N LYS A 29 7.78 5.05 4.31
CA LYS A 29 9.01 4.49 4.89
C LYS A 29 10.24 5.08 4.19
N SER A 30 11.42 4.80 4.72
CA SER A 30 12.70 5.28 4.16
C SER A 30 12.97 4.78 2.74
N ASP A 31 12.42 3.62 2.39
CA ASP A 31 12.60 2.93 1.12
C ASP A 31 11.42 3.12 0.14
N GLY A 32 10.33 3.76 0.56
CA GLY A 32 9.17 3.96 -0.31
C GLY A 32 7.88 4.31 0.40
N VAL A 33 6.85 4.58 -0.40
CA VAL A 33 5.45 4.69 0.03
C VAL A 33 4.78 3.36 -0.20
N TYR A 34 4.30 2.70 0.85
CA TYR A 34 3.67 1.38 0.75
C TYR A 34 2.15 1.49 0.73
N ILE A 35 1.51 0.92 -0.28
CA ILE A 35 0.05 0.88 -0.47
C ILE A 35 -0.44 -0.56 -0.40
N CYS A 36 -1.54 -0.83 0.30
CA CYS A 36 -2.06 -2.18 0.43
C CYS A 36 -2.64 -2.74 -0.88
N LYS A 37 -2.29 -3.97 -1.22
CA LYS A 37 -2.89 -4.76 -2.30
C LYS A 37 -4.35 -5.10 -1.99
N ASN A 38 -5.11 -5.39 -3.05
CA ASN A 38 -6.44 -5.97 -2.98
C ASN A 38 -7.45 -5.14 -2.15
N ASN A 39 -7.32 -3.81 -2.15
CA ASN A 39 -8.19 -2.91 -1.38
C ASN A 39 -8.25 -3.26 0.13
N LYS A 40 -7.16 -3.79 0.68
CA LYS A 40 -7.04 -3.99 2.13
C LYS A 40 -6.80 -2.63 2.80
N CYS A 41 -7.31 -2.49 4.02
CA CYS A 41 -7.08 -1.31 4.83
C CYS A 41 -5.65 -1.27 5.39
N CYS A 42 -5.07 -0.08 5.42
CA CYS A 42 -3.84 0.20 6.13
C CYS A 42 -4.13 0.54 7.60
N SER A 43 -3.73 -0.33 8.51
CA SER A 43 -3.90 -0.10 9.95
C SER A 43 -3.06 1.08 10.44
N LYS A 44 -3.40 1.59 11.63
CA LYS A 44 -2.61 2.63 12.31
C LYS A 44 -1.15 2.25 12.53
N TYR A 45 -0.86 0.95 12.58
CA TYR A 45 0.47 0.38 12.79
C TYR A 45 1.25 0.13 11.49
N GLY A 46 0.70 0.47 10.32
CA GLY A 46 1.39 0.33 9.05
C GLY A 46 1.37 -1.09 8.48
N TYR A 47 0.27 -1.83 8.72
CA TYR A 47 0.04 -3.17 8.19
C TYR A 47 -1.26 -3.27 7.40
N CYS A 48 -1.27 -4.13 6.38
CA CYS A 48 -2.42 -4.35 5.51
C CYS A 48 -3.31 -5.49 5.98
N GLY A 49 -4.61 -5.26 6.09
CA GLY A 49 -5.58 -6.28 6.46
C GLY A 49 -7.03 -5.88 6.16
N THR A 50 -7.95 -6.81 6.37
CA THR A 50 -9.39 -6.61 6.06
C THR A 50 -10.28 -6.65 7.30
N SER A 51 -9.74 -6.99 8.47
CA SER A 51 -10.53 -6.99 9.70
C SER A 51 -10.61 -5.59 10.30
N ASP A 52 -11.54 -5.40 11.23
CA ASP A 52 -11.74 -4.15 11.96
C ASP A 52 -10.46 -3.61 12.62
N ALA A 53 -9.56 -4.49 13.07
CA ALA A 53 -8.27 -4.09 13.60
C ALA A 53 -7.41 -3.27 12.61
N TYR A 54 -7.67 -3.41 11.30
CA TYR A 54 -7.01 -2.69 10.22
C TYR A 54 -7.88 -1.56 9.67
N CYS A 55 -9.19 -1.80 9.55
CA CYS A 55 -10.13 -0.90 8.87
C CYS A 55 -10.85 0.10 9.78
N SER A 56 -10.84 -0.09 11.10
CA SER A 56 -11.52 0.80 12.04
C SER A 56 -10.66 2.00 12.44
N THR A 57 -10.73 2.44 13.70
CA THR A 57 -10.09 3.67 14.16
C THR A 57 -8.58 3.69 13.90
N GLY A 58 -8.12 4.70 13.17
CA GLY A 58 -6.73 4.88 12.80
C GLY A 58 -6.32 4.20 11.49
N CYS A 59 -7.27 3.68 10.72
CA CYS A 59 -7.07 3.34 9.32
C CYS A 59 -6.49 4.54 8.55
N LYS A 60 -5.50 4.27 7.69
CA LYS A 60 -4.81 5.28 6.87
C LYS A 60 -5.25 5.14 5.41
N PRO A 61 -6.37 5.77 5.01
CA PRO A 61 -7.01 5.53 3.71
C PRO A 61 -6.11 5.84 2.49
N ASN A 62 -5.15 6.75 2.63
CA ASN A 62 -4.20 7.07 1.56
C ASN A 62 -3.22 5.93 1.25
N TYR A 63 -3.14 4.89 2.09
CA TYR A 63 -2.21 3.77 1.94
C TYR A 63 -2.90 2.43 1.71
N GLY A 64 -4.16 2.44 1.27
CA GLY A 64 -5.00 1.26 1.09
C GLY A 64 -6.18 1.28 2.04
#